data_AF-A0A2G9MYJ6-F1
#
_entry.id   AF-A0A2G9MYJ6-F1
#
_cell.length_a   1.000
_cell.length_b   1.000
_cell.length_c   1.000
_cell.angle_alpha   90.00
_cell.angle_beta   90.00
_cell.angle_gamma   90.00
#
_symmetry.space_group_name_H-M   'P 1'
#
loop_
_entity.id
_entity.type
_entity.pdbx_description
1 polymer ?
#
loop_
_entity_poly.entity_id
_entity_poly.type
_entity_poly.pdbx_seq_one_letter_code
_entity_poly.pdbx_strand_id
1 'polypeptide(L)'
;LEKISDISWLEEQPPIDMEKIRRHEQGERLREILLEARLEMIHSLQSMPLCELFGKYKEGELEKLGFPQIPAQEIDALSSFLKKSGLEKKSSLQLYEMLGFSKEKLSHLGIDLASFRQNVEEHKSFLLEISSLHLGDFLTDLSPDSASLSYLAKNSPEAKKAVDELALLSGTFAEDEKEWERRKFLEEKKKLVGGEIKPELEKLLEEIESVEMALNGKEGEGKKSAEKAPDEKEDILPTKTGKEKGFLESFFGLFREK
;
A
#
# COMPACT_ATOMS: atom_id res chain seq x y z
N LEU A 1 -14.61 -16.13 -35.14
CA LEU A 1 -15.81 -15.25 -35.05
C LEU A 1 -15.94 -14.66 -33.65
N GLU A 2 -15.92 -15.46 -32.58
CA GLU A 2 -15.93 -14.96 -31.19
C GLU A 2 -14.80 -13.95 -30.89
N LYS A 3 -13.55 -14.24 -31.32
CA LYS A 3 -12.40 -13.34 -31.14
C LYS A 3 -12.52 -11.96 -31.82
N ILE A 4 -13.24 -11.88 -32.95
CA ILE A 4 -13.51 -10.62 -33.66
C ILE A 4 -14.66 -9.87 -32.97
N SER A 5 -15.65 -10.61 -32.45
CA SER A 5 -16.74 -10.06 -31.63
C SER A 5 -16.21 -9.35 -30.37
N ASP A 6 -15.16 -9.89 -29.74
CA ASP A 6 -14.54 -9.26 -28.57
C ASP A 6 -13.82 -7.93 -28.89
N ILE A 7 -13.21 -7.82 -30.09
CA ILE A 7 -12.59 -6.58 -30.57
C ILE A 7 -13.66 -5.53 -30.84
N SER A 8 -14.69 -5.88 -31.62
CA SER A 8 -15.78 -4.96 -31.93
C SER A 8 -16.53 -4.51 -30.67
N TRP A 9 -16.75 -5.42 -29.71
CA TRP A 9 -17.35 -5.08 -28.43
C TRP A 9 -16.51 -4.07 -27.63
N LEU A 10 -15.17 -4.18 -27.65
CA LEU A 10 -14.26 -3.24 -27.00
C LEU A 10 -14.27 -1.86 -27.66
N GLU A 11 -14.38 -1.80 -28.98
CA GLU A 11 -14.45 -0.55 -29.76
C GLU A 11 -15.77 0.20 -29.50
N GLU A 12 -16.86 -0.51 -29.23
CA GLU A 12 -18.17 0.06 -28.92
C GLU A 12 -18.31 0.56 -27.47
N GLN A 13 -17.30 0.32 -26.60
CA GLN A 13 -17.37 0.77 -25.22
C GLN A 13 -17.30 2.30 -25.11
N PRO A 14 -18.15 2.92 -24.27
CA PRO A 14 -18.03 4.34 -23.97
C PRO A 14 -16.63 4.71 -23.43
N PRO A 15 -16.18 5.96 -23.60
CA PRO A 15 -14.96 6.43 -22.95
C PRO A 15 -14.99 6.23 -21.43
N ILE A 16 -13.81 6.07 -20.83
CA ILE A 16 -13.66 6.06 -19.37
C ILE A 16 -13.77 7.49 -18.85
N ASP A 17 -14.55 7.70 -17.79
CA ASP A 17 -14.59 8.97 -17.08
C ASP A 17 -13.36 9.12 -16.17
N MET A 18 -12.34 9.82 -16.68
CA MET A 18 -11.07 10.00 -15.97
C MET A 18 -11.20 10.79 -14.67
N GLU A 19 -12.23 11.61 -14.50
CA GLU A 19 -12.41 12.38 -13.26
C GLU A 19 -12.95 11.48 -12.14
N LYS A 20 -13.83 10.52 -12.46
CA LYS A 20 -14.25 9.46 -11.52
C LYS A 20 -13.08 8.62 -11.04
N ILE A 21 -12.20 8.25 -11.97
CA ILE A 21 -10.95 7.52 -11.65
C ILE A 21 -10.08 8.35 -10.70
N ARG A 22 -9.84 9.63 -11.02
CA ARG A 22 -9.00 10.52 -10.19
C ARG A 22 -9.55 10.65 -8.76
N ARG A 23 -10.87 10.76 -8.60
CA ARG A 23 -11.51 10.79 -7.26
C ARG A 23 -11.39 9.46 -6.52
N HIS A 24 -11.53 8.33 -7.21
CA HIS A 24 -11.28 7.02 -6.59
C HIS A 24 -9.83 6.88 -6.09
N GLU A 25 -8.86 7.20 -6.95
CA GLU A 25 -7.43 7.18 -6.59
C GLU A 25 -7.12 8.14 -5.43
N GLN A 26 -7.76 9.32 -5.40
CA GLN A 26 -7.67 10.23 -4.26
C GLN A 26 -8.24 9.58 -2.99
N GLY A 27 -9.42 8.95 -3.06
CA GLY A 27 -10.03 8.24 -1.94
C GLY A 27 -9.13 7.15 -1.36
N GLU A 28 -8.51 6.33 -2.21
CA GLU A 28 -7.55 5.31 -1.79
C GLU A 28 -6.32 5.91 -1.09
N ARG A 29 -5.74 6.96 -1.66
CA ARG A 29 -4.62 7.68 -1.05
C ARG A 29 -4.96 8.24 0.33
N LEU A 30 -6.17 8.76 0.51
CA LEU A 30 -6.63 9.27 1.81
C LEU A 30 -6.76 8.14 2.84
N ARG A 31 -7.19 6.95 2.43
CA ARG A 31 -7.20 5.76 3.29
C ARG A 31 -5.80 5.31 3.68
N GLU A 32 -4.83 5.37 2.77
CA GLU A 32 -3.42 5.11 3.08
C GLU A 32 -2.90 6.06 4.17
N ILE A 33 -3.19 7.36 4.08
CA ILE A 33 -2.81 8.35 5.11
C ILE A 33 -3.43 7.99 6.48
N LEU A 34 -4.68 7.53 6.50
CA LEU A 34 -5.32 7.10 7.76
C LEU A 34 -4.68 5.85 8.35
N LEU A 35 -4.25 4.90 7.52
CA LEU A 35 -3.52 3.71 7.95
C LEU A 35 -2.15 4.07 8.51
N GLU A 36 -1.43 5.01 7.88
CA GLU A 36 -0.16 5.54 8.39
C GLU A 36 -0.36 6.22 9.75
N ALA A 37 -1.36 7.11 9.88
CA ALA A 37 -1.69 7.76 11.14
C ALA A 37 -2.05 6.75 12.25
N ARG A 38 -2.76 5.67 11.89
CA ARG A 38 -3.04 4.56 12.82
C ARG A 38 -1.75 3.89 13.29
N LEU A 39 -0.84 3.55 12.37
CA LEU A 39 0.42 2.90 12.71
C LEU A 39 1.30 3.79 13.58
N GLU A 40 1.41 5.09 13.26
CA GLU A 40 2.12 6.07 14.08
C GLU A 40 1.55 6.15 15.50
N MET A 41 0.22 6.17 15.63
CA MET A 41 -0.44 6.16 16.94
C MET A 41 -0.12 4.88 17.72
N ILE A 42 -0.19 3.72 17.07
CA ILE A 42 0.18 2.44 17.69
C ILE A 42 1.63 2.47 18.16
N HIS A 43 2.57 2.87 17.31
CA HIS A 43 3.98 2.96 17.68
C HIS A 43 4.22 3.94 18.83
N SER A 44 3.51 5.06 18.85
CA SER A 44 3.56 6.03 19.95
C SER A 44 3.12 5.39 21.27
N LEU A 45 2.00 4.66 21.28
CA LEU A 45 1.49 4.00 22.48
C LEU A 45 2.36 2.82 22.93
N GLN A 46 2.91 2.04 21.99
CA GLN A 46 3.80 0.91 22.28
C GLN A 46 5.12 1.33 22.92
N SER A 47 5.65 2.48 22.50
CA SER A 47 6.90 3.03 23.03
C SER A 47 6.70 3.90 24.28
N MET A 48 5.46 4.29 24.58
CA MET A 48 5.09 5.11 25.73
C MET A 48 5.44 4.41 27.07
N PRO A 49 5.95 5.14 28.07
CA PRO A 49 6.08 4.62 29.41
C PRO A 49 4.74 4.14 29.95
N LEU A 50 4.69 2.96 30.58
CA LEU A 50 3.44 2.31 30.94
C LEU A 50 2.57 3.16 31.90
N CYS A 51 3.22 3.89 32.81
CA CYS A 51 2.53 4.83 33.70
C CYS A 51 1.82 5.98 32.96
N GLU A 52 2.43 6.49 31.88
CA GLU A 52 1.84 7.53 31.03
C GLU A 52 0.72 6.96 30.17
N LEU A 53 0.94 5.76 29.62
CA LEU A 53 -0.06 5.02 28.85
C LEU A 53 -1.33 4.77 29.67
N PHE A 54 -1.22 4.46 30.95
CA PHE A 54 -2.37 4.34 31.85
C PHE A 54 -3.13 5.66 32.05
N GLY A 55 -2.44 6.80 32.03
CA GLY A 55 -3.09 8.11 32.01
C GLY A 55 -3.93 8.27 30.75
N LYS A 56 -3.33 8.02 29.58
CA LYS A 56 -4.03 8.07 28.29
C LYS A 56 -5.16 7.06 28.17
N TYR A 57 -5.01 5.87 28.73
CA TYR A 57 -6.04 4.83 28.76
C TYR A 57 -7.29 5.35 29.48
N LYS A 58 -7.12 5.97 30.66
CA LYS A 58 -8.21 6.51 31.47
C LYS A 58 -8.85 7.76 30.87
N GLU A 59 -8.04 8.68 30.34
CA GLU A 59 -8.52 9.95 29.78
C GLU A 59 -9.15 9.78 28.39
N GLY A 60 -8.61 8.87 27.59
CA GLY A 60 -8.97 8.67 26.19
C GLY A 60 -9.98 7.55 25.92
N GLU A 61 -10.43 6.85 26.97
CA GLU A 61 -11.33 5.68 26.86
C GLU A 61 -10.86 4.66 25.81
N LEU A 62 -9.55 4.40 25.74
CA LEU A 62 -8.92 3.61 24.66
C LEU A 62 -9.50 2.21 24.53
N GLU A 63 -10.03 1.65 25.62
CA GLU A 63 -10.78 0.40 25.65
C GLU A 63 -11.92 0.35 24.63
N LYS A 64 -12.66 1.46 24.46
CA LYS A 64 -13.75 1.56 23.47
C LYS A 64 -13.27 1.55 22.03
N LEU A 65 -11.96 1.72 21.83
CA LEU A 65 -11.29 1.77 20.52
C LEU A 65 -10.54 0.47 20.20
N GLY A 66 -10.77 -0.60 20.97
CA GLY A 66 -10.12 -1.90 20.78
C GLY A 66 -8.76 -2.03 21.47
N PHE A 67 -8.44 -1.17 22.45
CA PHE A 67 -7.23 -1.31 23.25
C PHE A 67 -7.40 -2.43 24.30
N PRO A 68 -6.34 -3.20 24.63
CA PRO A 68 -6.39 -4.27 25.64
C PRO A 68 -7.01 -3.81 26.96
N GLN A 69 -7.93 -4.62 27.49
CA GLN A 69 -8.61 -4.35 28.75
C GLN A 69 -7.77 -4.78 29.95
N ILE A 70 -7.80 -3.98 31.01
CA ILE A 70 -7.20 -4.31 32.30
C ILE A 70 -8.04 -3.66 33.43
N PRO A 71 -8.31 -4.37 34.53
CA PRO A 71 -9.05 -3.80 35.66
C PRO A 71 -8.41 -2.53 36.22
N ALA A 72 -9.22 -1.55 36.61
CA ALA A 72 -8.74 -0.28 37.17
C ALA A 72 -7.86 -0.47 38.42
N GLN A 73 -8.20 -1.47 39.25
CA GLN A 73 -7.41 -1.84 40.44
C GLN A 73 -6.00 -2.32 40.07
N GLU A 74 -5.88 -3.08 38.97
CA GLU A 74 -4.59 -3.57 38.47
C GLU A 74 -3.77 -2.44 37.85
N ILE A 75 -4.40 -1.50 37.12
CA ILE A 75 -3.73 -0.29 36.63
C ILE A 75 -3.11 0.49 37.80
N ASP A 76 -3.87 0.73 38.86
CA ASP A 76 -3.41 1.52 40.00
C ASP A 76 -2.34 0.80 40.81
N ALA A 77 -2.47 -0.52 40.99
CA ALA A 77 -1.48 -1.36 41.63
C ALA A 77 -0.16 -1.36 40.85
N LEU A 78 -0.21 -1.63 39.54
CA LEU A 78 0.97 -1.69 38.68
C LEU A 78 1.64 -0.32 38.54
N SER A 79 0.85 0.75 38.37
CA SER A 79 1.37 2.13 38.34
C SER A 79 2.08 2.50 39.65
N SER A 80 1.50 2.12 40.79
CA SER A 80 2.10 2.36 42.12
C SER A 80 3.38 1.55 42.32
N PHE A 81 3.38 0.30 41.87
CA PHE A 81 4.56 -0.57 41.91
C PHE A 81 5.71 0.04 41.09
N LEU A 82 5.46 0.38 39.82
CA LEU A 82 6.47 0.93 38.93
C LEU A 82 7.10 2.22 39.48
N LYS A 83 6.29 3.11 40.06
CA LYS A 83 6.79 4.33 40.71
C LYS A 83 7.66 4.05 41.94
N LYS A 84 7.25 3.12 42.80
CA LYS A 84 8.04 2.72 43.98
C LYS A 84 9.36 2.06 43.59
N SER A 85 9.37 1.34 42.47
CA SER A 85 10.53 0.62 41.95
C SER A 85 11.42 1.46 41.01
N GLY A 86 11.10 2.72 40.74
CA GLY A 86 11.90 3.57 39.83
C GLY A 86 11.86 3.11 38.36
N LEU A 87 10.78 2.42 37.96
CA LEU A 87 10.58 1.84 36.63
C LEU A 87 9.51 2.60 35.84
N GLU A 88 9.07 3.77 36.29
CA GLU A 88 7.97 4.55 35.69
C GLU A 88 8.25 5.00 34.24
N LYS A 89 9.51 5.01 33.82
CA LYS A 89 9.95 5.38 32.46
C LYS A 89 9.98 4.20 31.49
N LYS A 90 9.64 2.99 31.93
CA LYS A 90 9.70 1.78 31.10
C LYS A 90 8.40 1.55 30.34
N SER A 91 8.51 1.20 29.07
CA SER A 91 7.37 0.76 28.25
C SER A 91 6.99 -0.69 28.54
N SER A 92 5.83 -1.14 28.07
CA SER A 92 5.35 -2.51 28.26
C SER A 92 6.34 -3.55 27.76
N LEU A 93 6.89 -3.36 26.55
CA LEU A 93 7.86 -4.26 25.95
C LEU A 93 9.14 -4.32 26.78
N GLN A 94 9.65 -3.17 27.24
CA GLN A 94 10.86 -3.12 28.06
C GLN A 94 10.69 -3.86 29.39
N LEU A 95 9.53 -3.69 30.05
CA LEU A 95 9.22 -4.41 31.28
C LEU A 95 9.18 -5.92 31.05
N TYR A 96 8.55 -6.34 29.95
CA TYR A 96 8.50 -7.74 29.56
C TYR A 96 9.90 -8.32 29.25
N GLU A 97 10.71 -7.64 28.43
CA GLU A 97 12.08 -8.06 28.09
C GLU A 97 12.97 -8.21 29.32
N MET A 98 12.79 -7.35 30.32
CA MET A 98 13.53 -7.39 31.57
C MET A 98 13.31 -8.69 32.37
N LEU A 99 12.23 -9.45 32.14
CA LEU A 99 12.04 -10.79 32.73
C LEU A 99 13.16 -11.77 32.32
N GLY A 100 13.64 -11.64 31.08
CA GLY A 100 14.70 -12.49 30.52
C GLY A 100 16.11 -12.12 30.95
N PHE A 101 16.29 -11.01 31.68
CA PHE A 101 17.61 -10.54 32.09
C PHE A 101 18.12 -11.25 33.36
N SER A 102 19.44 -11.44 33.41
CA SER A 102 20.10 -12.02 34.58
C SER A 102 20.07 -11.07 35.78
N LYS A 103 20.29 -11.59 36.99
CA LYS A 103 20.31 -10.78 38.22
C LYS A 103 21.43 -9.73 38.16
N GLU A 104 22.58 -10.08 37.59
CA GLU A 104 23.73 -9.20 37.43
C GLU A 104 23.37 -8.02 36.52
N LYS A 105 22.67 -8.28 35.41
CA LYS A 105 22.23 -7.25 34.46
C LYS A 105 21.23 -6.28 35.07
N LEU A 106 20.41 -6.71 36.03
CA LEU A 106 19.40 -5.88 36.70
C LEU A 106 19.88 -5.29 38.03
N SER A 107 21.05 -5.68 38.53
CA SER A 107 21.56 -5.28 39.86
C SER A 107 21.63 -3.77 40.08
N HIS A 108 21.94 -3.00 39.02
CA HIS A 108 22.05 -1.54 39.06
C HIS A 108 20.71 -0.81 39.31
N LEU A 109 19.58 -1.49 39.14
CA LEU A 109 18.26 -0.89 39.32
C LEU A 109 17.83 -0.81 40.79
N GLY A 110 18.49 -1.54 41.70
CA GLY A 110 18.15 -1.52 43.12
C GLY A 110 16.73 -2.02 43.45
N ILE A 111 16.11 -2.77 42.54
CA ILE A 111 14.74 -3.30 42.70
C ILE A 111 14.74 -4.67 43.38
N ASP A 112 13.65 -4.98 44.08
CA ASP A 112 13.38 -6.36 44.48
C ASP A 112 13.02 -7.20 43.24
N LEU A 113 13.99 -8.01 42.79
CA LEU A 113 13.85 -8.83 41.59
C LEU A 113 12.76 -9.90 41.70
N ALA A 114 12.50 -10.43 42.91
CA ALA A 114 11.47 -11.45 43.09
C ALA A 114 10.08 -10.82 42.88
N SER A 115 9.81 -9.72 43.58
CA SER A 115 8.56 -8.96 43.43
C SER A 115 8.38 -8.41 42.02
N PHE A 116 9.46 -7.92 41.39
CA PHE A 116 9.42 -7.47 39.99
C PHE A 116 8.97 -8.58 39.04
N ARG A 117 9.63 -9.75 39.11
CA ARG A 117 9.30 -10.88 38.23
C ARG A 117 7.86 -11.34 38.43
N GLN A 118 7.41 -11.43 39.67
CA GLN A 118 6.03 -11.79 39.97
C GLN A 118 5.05 -10.77 39.36
N ASN A 119 5.23 -9.48 39.63
CA ASN A 119 4.32 -8.43 39.13
C ASN A 119 4.27 -8.39 37.60
N VAL A 120 5.40 -8.51 36.91
CA VAL A 120 5.44 -8.46 35.45
C VAL A 120 4.89 -9.76 34.84
N GLU A 121 5.12 -10.93 35.44
CA GLU A 121 4.55 -12.19 34.95
C GLU A 121 3.03 -12.24 35.13
N GLU A 122 2.50 -11.73 36.26
CA GLU A 122 1.05 -11.64 36.52
C GLU A 122 0.31 -10.83 35.44
N HIS A 123 0.96 -9.80 34.87
CA HIS A 123 0.36 -8.92 33.85
C HIS A 123 0.90 -9.18 32.44
N LYS A 124 1.55 -10.32 32.21
CA LYS A 124 2.26 -10.63 30.96
C LYS A 124 1.38 -10.55 29.72
N SER A 125 0.15 -11.07 29.77
CA SER A 125 -0.77 -11.04 28.61
C SER A 125 -1.02 -9.61 28.16
N PHE A 126 -1.39 -8.75 29.10
CA PHE A 126 -1.66 -7.34 28.86
C PHE A 126 -0.44 -6.60 28.29
N LEU A 127 0.75 -6.82 28.87
CA LEU A 127 1.99 -6.19 28.38
C LEU A 127 2.33 -6.62 26.95
N LEU A 128 2.13 -7.91 26.64
CA LEU A 128 2.36 -8.45 25.31
C LEU A 128 1.34 -7.91 24.31
N GLU A 129 0.06 -7.90 24.66
CA GLU A 129 -1.01 -7.35 23.81
C GLU A 129 -0.75 -5.88 23.46
N ILE A 130 -0.27 -5.07 24.41
CA ILE A 130 0.20 -3.71 24.11
C ILE A 130 1.33 -3.75 23.07
N SER A 131 2.36 -4.57 23.30
CA SER A 131 3.50 -4.68 22.39
C SER A 131 3.14 -5.24 21.00
N SER A 132 1.97 -5.86 20.84
CA SER A 132 1.43 -6.38 19.58
C SER A 132 0.14 -5.69 19.12
N LEU A 133 -0.16 -4.47 19.58
CA LEU A 133 -1.35 -3.69 19.21
C LEU A 133 -1.63 -3.63 17.71
N HIS A 134 -0.59 -3.61 16.87
CA HIS A 134 -0.73 -3.59 15.41
C HIS A 134 -1.45 -4.81 14.82
N LEU A 135 -1.44 -5.95 15.54
CA LEU A 135 -2.12 -7.18 15.15
C LEU A 135 -3.58 -7.25 15.65
N GLY A 136 -3.97 -6.35 16.55
CA GLY A 136 -5.29 -6.35 17.17
C GLY A 136 -6.28 -5.40 16.50
N ASP A 137 -7.48 -5.34 17.08
CA ASP A 137 -8.61 -4.52 16.62
C ASP A 137 -8.49 -3.03 17.00
N PHE A 138 -7.36 -2.61 17.56
CA PHE A 138 -7.16 -1.23 17.97
C PHE A 138 -7.20 -0.30 16.76
N LEU A 139 -8.13 0.66 16.77
CA LEU A 139 -8.35 1.65 15.71
C LEU A 139 -8.50 1.05 14.29
N THR A 140 -9.04 -0.17 14.16
CA THR A 140 -9.17 -0.84 12.85
C THR A 140 -10.39 -0.39 12.06
N ASP A 141 -11.46 0.03 12.73
CA ASP A 141 -12.66 0.53 12.08
C ASP A 141 -12.41 1.92 11.46
N LEU A 142 -12.39 1.99 10.13
CA LEU A 142 -12.24 3.24 9.38
C LEU A 142 -13.55 3.61 8.67
N SER A 143 -14.69 3.09 9.12
CA SER A 143 -15.98 3.49 8.55
C SER A 143 -16.25 4.97 8.80
N PRO A 144 -17.08 5.62 7.95
CA PRO A 144 -17.65 6.91 8.27
C PRO A 144 -18.30 6.86 9.66
N ASP A 145 -18.12 7.93 10.44
CA ASP A 145 -18.65 8.09 11.81
C ASP A 145 -18.10 7.14 12.88
N SER A 146 -17.12 6.28 12.57
CA SER A 146 -16.50 5.41 13.57
C SER A 146 -15.76 6.22 14.65
N ALA A 147 -15.75 5.68 15.88
CA ALA A 147 -15.02 6.27 16.99
C ALA A 147 -13.51 6.29 16.73
N SER A 148 -13.00 5.26 16.07
CA SER A 148 -11.61 5.11 15.66
C SER A 148 -11.19 6.22 14.69
N LEU A 149 -11.97 6.49 13.64
CA LEU A 149 -11.70 7.56 12.70
C LEU A 149 -11.73 8.94 13.37
N SER A 150 -12.72 9.16 14.24
CA SER A 150 -12.83 10.39 15.04
C SER A 150 -11.63 10.58 15.97
N TYR A 151 -11.13 9.50 16.57
CA TYR A 151 -9.95 9.51 17.43
C TYR A 151 -8.69 9.87 16.64
N LEU A 152 -8.48 9.27 15.46
CA LEU A 152 -7.35 9.59 14.58
C LEU A 152 -7.38 11.07 14.15
N ALA A 153 -8.52 11.58 13.70
CA ALA A 153 -8.68 12.98 13.30
C ALA A 153 -8.42 13.96 14.46
N LYS A 154 -8.74 13.59 15.70
CA LYS A 154 -8.46 14.42 16.88
C LYS A 154 -6.97 14.50 17.21
N ASN A 155 -6.21 13.44 16.92
CA ASN A 155 -4.82 13.29 17.36
C ASN A 155 -3.77 13.45 16.24
N SER A 156 -4.18 13.51 14.98
CA SER A 156 -3.30 13.76 13.83
C SER A 156 -3.93 14.81 12.90
N PRO A 157 -3.26 15.97 12.67
CA PRO A 157 -3.70 16.99 11.72
C PRO A 157 -3.83 16.44 10.29
N GLU A 158 -2.94 15.54 9.89
CA GLU A 158 -2.94 14.86 8.60
C GLU A 158 -4.16 13.95 8.48
N ALA A 159 -4.43 13.13 9.51
CA ALA A 159 -5.63 12.31 9.55
C ALA A 159 -6.90 13.16 9.51
N LYS A 160 -6.94 14.29 10.21
CA LYS A 160 -8.08 15.20 10.19
C LYS A 160 -8.39 15.69 8.77
N LYS A 161 -7.37 16.16 8.05
CA LYS A 161 -7.53 16.59 6.65
C LYS A 161 -8.02 15.45 5.77
N ALA A 162 -7.48 14.25 5.97
CA ALA A 162 -7.90 13.09 5.20
C ALA A 162 -9.36 12.69 5.46
N VAL A 163 -9.81 12.75 6.73
CA VAL A 163 -11.23 12.53 7.08
C VAL A 163 -12.13 13.59 6.46
N ASP A 164 -11.76 14.87 6.56
CA ASP A 164 -12.52 15.98 6.00
C ASP A 164 -12.65 15.85 4.47
N GLU A 165 -11.56 15.48 3.77
CA GLU A 165 -11.57 15.25 2.32
C GLU A 165 -12.37 13.99 1.93
N LEU A 166 -12.26 12.89 2.68
CA LEU A 166 -13.07 11.70 2.45
C LEU A 166 -14.56 11.97 2.61
N ALA A 167 -14.95 12.83 3.57
CA ALA A 167 -16.33 13.24 3.74
C ALA A 167 -16.87 13.96 2.49
N LEU A 168 -16.06 14.77 1.82
CA LEU A 168 -16.42 15.43 0.56
C LEU A 168 -16.60 14.44 -0.61
N LEU A 169 -15.84 13.34 -0.61
CA LEU A 169 -15.91 12.29 -1.64
C LEU A 169 -17.01 11.25 -1.39
N SER A 170 -17.58 11.19 -0.18
CA SER A 170 -18.53 10.16 0.23
C SER A 170 -19.77 10.06 -0.69
N GLY A 171 -20.23 11.20 -1.23
CA GLY A 171 -21.39 11.26 -2.12
C GLY A 171 -21.19 10.64 -3.50
N THR A 172 -19.95 10.42 -3.94
CA THR A 172 -19.64 9.87 -5.28
C THR A 172 -18.96 8.51 -5.25
N PHE A 173 -18.65 7.98 -4.06
CA PHE A 173 -17.81 6.80 -3.88
C PHE A 173 -18.24 5.59 -4.73
N ALA A 174 -19.52 5.23 -4.70
CA ALA A 174 -20.05 4.07 -5.43
C ALA A 174 -19.96 4.23 -6.97
N GLU A 175 -20.15 5.45 -7.46
CA GLU A 175 -20.00 5.73 -8.90
C GLU A 175 -18.54 5.72 -9.33
N ASP A 176 -17.67 6.26 -8.49
CA ASP A 176 -16.23 6.35 -8.74
C ASP A 176 -15.60 4.95 -8.73
N GLU A 177 -15.98 4.09 -7.77
CA GLU A 177 -15.57 2.68 -7.68
C GLU A 177 -16.04 1.86 -8.89
N LYS A 178 -17.30 2.01 -9.32
CA LYS A 178 -17.82 1.32 -10.49
C LYS A 178 -17.07 1.67 -11.76
N GLU A 179 -16.72 2.94 -11.95
CA GLU A 179 -15.95 3.37 -13.12
C GLU A 179 -14.50 2.86 -13.06
N TRP A 180 -13.92 2.81 -11.87
CA TRP A 180 -12.61 2.22 -11.64
C TRP A 180 -12.55 0.72 -11.97
N GLU A 181 -13.52 -0.06 -11.51
CA GLU A 181 -13.63 -1.49 -11.84
C GLU A 181 -13.83 -1.69 -13.34
N ARG A 182 -14.70 -0.88 -13.96
CA ARG A 182 -14.90 -0.88 -15.42
C ARG A 182 -13.59 -0.62 -16.15
N ARG A 183 -12.81 0.38 -15.73
CA ARG A 183 -11.49 0.67 -16.31
C ARG A 183 -10.56 -0.54 -16.21
N LYS A 184 -10.44 -1.16 -15.03
CA LYS A 184 -9.61 -2.35 -14.83
C LYS A 184 -10.02 -3.50 -15.75
N PHE A 185 -11.32 -3.77 -15.82
CA PHE A 185 -11.87 -4.80 -16.69
C PHE A 185 -11.56 -4.55 -18.16
N LEU A 186 -11.74 -3.31 -18.65
CA LEU A 186 -11.43 -2.95 -20.03
C LEU A 186 -9.92 -3.02 -20.32
N GLU A 187 -9.06 -2.61 -19.39
CA GLU A 187 -7.61 -2.75 -19.54
C GLU A 187 -7.19 -4.23 -19.62
N GLU A 188 -7.75 -5.09 -18.78
CA GLU A 188 -7.50 -6.53 -18.81
C GLU A 188 -7.98 -7.17 -20.12
N LYS A 189 -9.19 -6.84 -20.58
CA LYS A 189 -9.72 -7.30 -21.87
C LYS A 189 -8.87 -6.82 -23.05
N LYS A 190 -8.42 -5.56 -23.04
CA LYS A 190 -7.50 -5.03 -24.07
C LYS A 190 -6.17 -5.78 -24.09
N LYS A 191 -5.61 -6.11 -22.92
CA LYS A 191 -4.39 -6.92 -22.82
C LYS A 191 -4.59 -8.32 -23.38
N LEU A 192 -5.70 -8.99 -23.06
CA LEU A 192 -6.02 -10.31 -23.59
C LEU A 192 -6.18 -10.29 -25.11
N VAL A 193 -6.93 -9.32 -25.64
CA VAL A 193 -7.08 -9.14 -27.10
C VAL A 193 -5.73 -8.84 -27.77
N GLY A 194 -4.91 -7.96 -27.19
CA GLY A 194 -3.60 -7.62 -27.73
C GLY A 194 -2.58 -8.75 -27.66
N GLY A 195 -2.66 -9.61 -26.64
CA GLY A 195 -1.69 -10.69 -26.41
C GLY A 195 -2.04 -12.01 -27.10
N GLU A 196 -3.32 -12.39 -27.14
CA GLU A 196 -3.75 -13.70 -27.63
C GLU A 196 -4.43 -13.63 -29.00
N ILE A 197 -5.24 -12.59 -29.23
CA ILE A 197 -6.11 -12.52 -30.40
C ILE A 197 -5.41 -11.82 -31.58
N LYS A 198 -4.75 -10.69 -31.32
CA LYS A 198 -4.11 -9.89 -32.36
C LYS A 198 -2.99 -10.64 -33.10
N PRO A 199 -2.05 -11.34 -32.42
CA PRO A 199 -1.00 -12.08 -33.11
C PRO A 199 -1.52 -13.26 -33.94
N GLU A 200 -2.58 -13.93 -33.46
CA GLU A 200 -3.23 -14.99 -34.23
C GLU A 200 -3.94 -14.46 -35.47
N LEU A 201 -4.63 -13.32 -35.36
CA LEU A 201 -5.26 -12.66 -36.51
C LEU A 201 -4.23 -12.16 -37.52
N GLU A 202 -3.11 -11.60 -37.06
CA GLU A 202 -1.99 -11.18 -37.92
C GLU A 202 -1.42 -12.39 -38.68
N LYS A 203 -1.22 -13.53 -38.01
CA LYS A 203 -0.76 -14.76 -38.65
C LYS A 203 -1.75 -15.29 -39.69
N LEU A 204 -3.04 -15.30 -39.37
CA LEU A 204 -4.08 -15.73 -40.32
C LEU A 204 -4.16 -14.79 -41.53
N LEU A 205 -3.96 -13.49 -41.33
CA LEU A 205 -3.88 -12.52 -42.42
C LEU A 205 -2.68 -12.82 -43.33
N GLU A 206 -1.49 -13.04 -42.77
CA GLU A 206 -0.29 -13.43 -43.53
C GLU A 206 -0.51 -14.74 -44.32
N GLU A 207 -1.19 -15.73 -43.72
CA GLU A 207 -1.53 -16.98 -44.39
C GLU A 207 -2.49 -16.75 -45.56
N ILE A 208 -3.51 -15.91 -45.40
CA ILE A 208 -4.46 -15.55 -46.46
C ILE A 208 -3.76 -14.77 -47.58
N GLU A 209 -2.95 -13.75 -47.24
CA GLU A 209 -2.17 -12.99 -48.22
C GLU A 209 -1.22 -13.89 -49.01
N SER A 210 -0.58 -14.87 -48.35
CA SER A 210 0.25 -15.87 -49.02
C SER A 210 -0.54 -16.75 -49.99
N VAL A 211 -1.77 -17.15 -49.63
CA VAL A 211 -2.65 -17.94 -50.50
C VAL A 211 -3.17 -17.10 -51.67
N GLU A 212 -3.54 -15.84 -51.44
CA GLU A 212 -3.95 -14.90 -52.50
C GLU A 212 -2.82 -14.62 -53.49
N MET A 213 -1.58 -14.47 -53.01
CA MET A 213 -0.39 -14.34 -53.88
C MET A 213 -0.18 -15.59 -54.75
N ALA A 214 -0.37 -16.79 -54.19
CA ALA A 214 -0.26 -18.04 -54.92
C ALA A 214 -1.37 -18.21 -55.97
N LEU A 215 -2.62 -17.85 -55.64
CA LEU A 215 -3.77 -17.93 -56.55
C LEU A 215 -3.71 -16.90 -57.69
N ASN A 216 -3.13 -15.73 -57.45
CA ASN A 216 -2.93 -14.69 -58.46
C ASN A 216 -1.68 -14.91 -59.34
N GLY A 217 -0.99 -16.06 -59.21
CA GLY A 217 0.12 -16.43 -60.09
C GLY A 217 1.36 -15.56 -59.98
N LYS A 218 1.53 -14.81 -58.88
CA LYS A 218 2.79 -14.09 -58.58
C LYS A 218 3.70 -14.99 -57.75
N GLU A 219 4.25 -16.03 -58.36
CA GLU A 219 5.39 -16.73 -57.77
C GLU A 219 6.62 -15.81 -57.79
N GLY A 220 7.00 -15.33 -56.60
CA GLY A 220 8.36 -14.97 -56.18
C GLY A 220 9.29 -14.25 -57.16
N GLU A 221 9.42 -12.93 -57.01
CA GLU A 221 10.71 -12.29 -57.27
C GLU A 221 11.52 -12.26 -55.96
N GLY A 222 12.63 -13.00 -55.99
CA GLY A 222 13.37 -13.41 -54.81
C GLY A 222 13.99 -12.27 -54.00
N LYS A 223 14.14 -12.55 -52.70
CA LYS A 223 15.21 -12.01 -51.87
C LYS A 223 16.54 -12.18 -52.62
N LYS A 224 17.00 -11.14 -53.31
CA LYS A 224 18.41 -11.01 -53.69
C LYS A 224 19.14 -10.38 -52.51
N SER A 225 19.74 -11.24 -51.70
CA SER A 225 20.95 -10.91 -50.97
C SER A 225 22.01 -10.50 -52.00
N ALA A 226 22.48 -9.25 -51.93
CA ALA A 226 23.71 -8.84 -52.60
C ALA A 226 24.60 -8.13 -51.57
N GLU A 227 25.76 -8.74 -51.40
CA GLU A 227 26.88 -8.41 -50.53
C GLU A 227 27.62 -7.14 -51.02
N LYS A 228 28.27 -6.46 -50.08
CA LYS A 228 28.97 -5.16 -50.20
C LYS A 228 30.08 -5.08 -51.26
N ALA A 229 30.38 -3.86 -51.76
CA ALA A 229 31.63 -3.08 -51.50
C ALA A 229 31.64 -1.75 -52.36
N PRO A 230 32.64 -0.84 -52.27
CA PRO A 230 32.63 0.38 -51.43
C PRO A 230 32.96 1.73 -52.16
N ASP A 231 32.97 2.82 -51.38
CA ASP A 231 33.69 4.12 -51.56
C ASP A 231 33.20 5.10 -52.67
N GLU A 232 33.25 6.43 -52.55
CA GLU A 232 33.82 7.40 -51.59
C GLU A 232 33.23 8.81 -51.86
N LYS A 233 33.06 9.63 -50.80
CA LYS A 233 33.24 11.12 -50.66
C LYS A 233 32.53 12.09 -51.65
N GLU A 234 31.99 13.26 -51.28
CA GLU A 234 32.43 14.27 -50.30
C GLU A 234 31.32 15.33 -50.03
N ASP A 235 31.26 15.80 -48.78
CA ASP A 235 30.74 17.04 -48.14
C ASP A 235 29.72 17.99 -48.87
N ILE A 236 28.72 18.59 -48.21
CA ILE A 236 28.83 19.68 -47.19
C ILE A 236 27.52 19.80 -46.35
N LEU A 237 27.68 19.95 -45.01
CA LEU A 237 26.71 20.33 -43.95
C LEU A 237 26.43 21.87 -43.92
N PRO A 238 25.60 22.49 -43.02
CA PRO A 238 24.61 21.98 -42.05
C PRO A 238 23.24 22.74 -42.07
N THR A 239 22.17 22.17 -41.50
CA THR A 239 21.18 22.95 -40.72
C THR A 239 20.60 22.14 -39.54
N LYS A 240 20.94 22.63 -38.34
CA LYS A 240 20.27 22.52 -37.03
C LYS A 240 18.73 22.39 -37.16
N THR A 241 17.96 21.60 -36.40
CA THR A 241 18.00 21.16 -34.98
C THR A 241 16.94 20.04 -34.82
N GLY A 242 17.27 18.87 -34.24
CA GLY A 242 16.94 18.51 -32.85
C GLY A 242 15.84 17.44 -32.76
N LYS A 243 16.16 16.14 -32.98
CA LYS A 243 16.26 15.07 -31.96
C LYS A 243 15.05 14.93 -31.00
N GLU A 244 14.03 14.19 -31.43
CA GLU A 244 13.21 13.34 -30.56
C GLU A 244 13.69 11.88 -30.69
N LYS A 245 14.70 11.54 -29.91
CA LYS A 245 15.06 10.16 -29.56
C LYS A 245 15.44 10.19 -28.09
N GLY A 246 14.54 9.74 -27.22
CA GLY A 246 14.82 9.68 -25.78
C GLY A 246 13.65 9.54 -24.83
N PHE A 247 12.46 9.05 -25.24
CA PHE A 247 11.35 8.86 -24.29
C PHE A 247 10.89 7.41 -24.07
N LEU A 248 11.23 6.47 -24.97
CA LEU A 248 10.81 5.06 -24.83
C LEU A 248 11.86 4.14 -24.19
N GLU A 249 13.06 4.64 -23.87
CA GLU A 249 14.09 3.86 -23.14
C GLU A 249 14.16 4.18 -21.63
N SER A 250 13.43 5.17 -21.11
CA SER A 250 13.43 5.44 -19.66
C SER A 250 12.30 4.77 -18.86
N PHE A 251 11.27 4.22 -19.52
CA PHE A 251 10.14 3.59 -18.81
C PHE A 251 10.28 2.09 -18.56
N PHE A 252 11.18 1.38 -19.27
CA PHE A 252 11.42 -0.06 -19.07
C PHE A 252 12.77 -0.38 -18.39
N GLY A 253 13.52 0.62 -17.94
CA GLY A 253 14.84 0.45 -17.31
C GLY A 253 14.85 0.36 -15.77
N LEU A 254 13.71 0.43 -15.08
CA LEU A 254 13.66 0.54 -13.60
C LEU A 254 13.06 -0.66 -12.86
N PHE A 255 12.78 -1.78 -13.53
CA PHE A 255 12.36 -3.04 -12.88
C PHE A 255 13.23 -4.24 -13.26
N ARG A 256 14.56 -4.04 -13.25
CA ARG A 256 15.49 -5.17 -13.25
C ARG A 256 16.82 -4.78 -12.58
N GLU A 257 16.84 -4.86 -11.25
CA GLU A 257 17.86 -5.55 -10.44
C GLU A 257 17.82 -5.06 -8.97
N LYS A 258 17.59 -6.04 -8.07
CA LYS A 258 18.00 -6.17 -6.66
C LYS A 258 17.87 -4.99 -5.70
#